data_AF-A0A9D8WMG3-F1
#
_entry.id   AF-A0A9D8WMG3-F1
#
_cell.length_a   1.000
_cell.length_b   1.000
_cell.length_c   1.000
_cell.angle_alpha   90.00
_cell.angle_beta   90.00
_cell.angle_gamma   90.00
#
_symmetry.space_group_name_H-M   'P 1'
#
loop_
_entity.id
_entity.type
_entity.pdbx_description
1 polymer ?
#
loop_
_entity_poly.entity_id
_entity_poly.type
_entity_poly.pdbx_seq_one_letter_code
_entity_poly.pdbx_strand_id
1 'polypeptide(L)'
;MPTICTVGQIGIADCQFLANEYSGGGQISDIKNPSPAVLTTPKQKLVSVNQFLANPWSFRSDGGSIDKPCFTLIARMDKMPPYLISTERGIGIAVYESDSPMTKKVKEFMAMYGIVDIKMRMLKIAELKRIMGFPEDYTLIGTQAEQKKFIGNAVEVNMSRVLCEALYMKLQKVA
;
A
#
# COMPACT_ATOMS: atom_id res chain seq x y z
N MET A 1 -12.24 -10.71 3.16
CA MET A 1 -11.11 -10.51 4.08
C MET A 1 -11.47 -11.26 5.35
N PRO A 2 -10.65 -12.21 5.85
CA PRO A 2 -10.96 -12.85 7.12
C PRO A 2 -10.86 -11.78 8.21
N THR A 3 -12.02 -11.35 8.70
CA THR A 3 -12.11 -10.40 9.81
C THR A 3 -11.76 -11.17 11.08
N ILE A 4 -10.71 -10.75 11.77
CA ILE A 4 -10.36 -11.34 13.07
C ILE A 4 -11.42 -10.87 14.07
N CYS A 5 -12.31 -11.77 14.48
CA CYS A 5 -13.27 -11.50 15.55
C CYS A 5 -12.52 -11.37 16.88
N THR A 6 -12.75 -10.29 17.62
CA THR A 6 -11.99 -9.91 18.82
C THR A 6 -12.31 -10.69 20.09
N VAL A 7 -13.08 -11.79 20.04
CA VAL A 7 -13.33 -12.65 21.21
C VAL A 7 -13.50 -14.11 20.81
N GLY A 8 -12.66 -14.99 21.34
CA GLY A 8 -12.96 -16.43 21.51
C GLY A 8 -12.44 -17.42 20.47
N GLN A 9 -11.86 -17.00 19.35
CA GLN A 9 -11.28 -17.92 18.35
C GLN A 9 -9.97 -17.36 17.78
N ILE A 10 -8.85 -18.00 18.13
CA ILE A 10 -7.54 -17.70 17.52
C ILE A 10 -7.49 -18.47 16.19
N GLY A 11 -7.78 -17.80 15.08
CA GLY A 11 -7.59 -18.35 13.74
C GLY A 11 -6.19 -18.01 13.21
N ILE A 12 -5.51 -18.98 12.60
CA ILE A 12 -4.28 -18.75 11.85
C ILE A 12 -4.69 -18.05 10.54
N ALA A 13 -4.20 -16.84 10.29
CA ALA A 13 -4.54 -16.04 9.12
C ALA A 13 -3.30 -15.81 8.25
N ASP A 14 -3.04 -16.72 7.30
CA ASP A 14 -1.88 -16.59 6.41
C ASP A 14 -1.93 -15.26 5.62
N CYS A 15 -0.77 -14.59 5.55
CA CYS A 15 -0.57 -13.33 4.81
C CYS A 15 -0.45 -13.57 3.30
N GLN A 16 -0.43 -14.83 2.87
CA GLN A 16 -0.59 -15.25 1.49
C GLN A 16 -1.88 -16.04 1.34
N PHE A 17 -2.76 -15.57 0.47
CA PHE A 17 -3.97 -16.30 0.14
C PHE A 17 -4.29 -16.15 -1.35
N LEU A 18 -4.97 -17.14 -1.89
CA LEU A 18 -5.52 -17.11 -3.24
C LEU A 18 -6.84 -16.35 -3.20
N ALA A 19 -6.92 -15.26 -3.94
CA ALA A 19 -8.14 -14.51 -4.20
C ALA A 19 -8.73 -14.95 -5.55
N ASN A 20 -9.89 -15.59 -5.52
CA ASN A 20 -10.60 -16.04 -6.71
C ASN A 20 -11.69 -15.03 -7.08
N GLU A 21 -11.56 -14.42 -8.25
CA GLU A 21 -12.49 -13.40 -8.74
C GLU A 21 -13.66 -14.02 -9.54
N TYR A 22 -14.52 -14.77 -8.84
CA TYR A 22 -15.80 -15.23 -9.39
C TYR A 22 -16.95 -15.00 -8.39
N SER A 23 -18.16 -14.85 -8.93
CA SER A 23 -19.40 -14.66 -8.17
C SER A 23 -19.93 -16.03 -7.73
N GLY A 24 -20.03 -16.28 -6.41
CA GLY A 24 -20.52 -17.55 -5.87
C GLY A 24 -20.02 -17.97 -4.48
N GLY A 25 -19.19 -17.17 -3.82
CA GLY A 25 -18.56 -17.55 -2.54
C GLY A 25 -17.28 -18.37 -2.74
N GLY A 26 -16.45 -18.48 -1.70
CA GLY A 26 -15.12 -19.12 -1.80
C GLY A 26 -14.06 -18.26 -2.51
N GLN A 27 -14.24 -16.93 -2.47
CA GLN A 27 -13.34 -15.97 -3.12
C GLN A 27 -11.95 -15.89 -2.48
N ILE A 28 -11.76 -16.45 -1.30
CA ILE A 28 -10.49 -16.46 -0.59
C ILE A 28 -10.21 -17.90 -0.17
N SER A 29 -9.09 -18.45 -0.61
CA SER A 29 -8.62 -19.78 -0.25
C SER A 29 -7.17 -19.73 0.23
N ASP A 30 -6.84 -20.56 1.21
CA ASP A 30 -5.45 -20.79 1.63
C ASP A 30 -4.64 -21.33 0.43
N ILE A 31 -3.37 -20.92 0.33
CA ILE A 31 -2.44 -21.42 -0.68
C ILE A 31 -2.17 -22.93 -0.53
N LYS A 32 -2.32 -23.47 0.68
CA LYS A 32 -2.12 -24.90 0.97
C LYS A 32 -3.32 -25.76 0.58
N ASN A 33 -4.48 -25.15 0.38
CA ASN A 33 -5.68 -25.86 -0.02
C ASN A 33 -5.82 -25.85 -1.56
N PRO A 34 -6.31 -26.95 -2.17
CA PRO A 34 -6.53 -27.00 -3.60
C PRO A 34 -7.53 -25.91 -4.01
N SER A 35 -7.22 -25.20 -5.11
CA SER A 35 -8.12 -24.16 -5.61
C SER A 35 -9.44 -24.79 -6.05
N PRO A 36 -10.59 -24.24 -5.60
CA PRO A 36 -11.91 -24.84 -5.84
C PRO A 36 -12.28 -24.98 -7.32
N ALA A 37 -11.75 -24.12 -8.19
CA ALA A 37 -11.98 -24.22 -9.63
C ALA A 37 -10.85 -23.59 -10.43
N VAL A 38 -10.36 -24.30 -11.45
CA VAL A 38 -9.47 -23.75 -12.49
C VAL A 38 -10.33 -23.35 -13.68
N LEU A 39 -10.39 -22.05 -13.97
CA LEU A 39 -11.21 -21.50 -15.05
C LEU A 39 -10.38 -21.39 -16.34
N THR A 40 -11.05 -21.44 -17.49
CA THR A 40 -10.43 -21.24 -18.82
C THR A 40 -9.78 -19.87 -18.98
N THR A 41 -10.18 -18.90 -18.16
CA THR A 41 -9.52 -17.60 -17.98
C THR A 41 -8.96 -17.51 -16.56
N PRO A 42 -7.67 -17.17 -16.37
CA PRO A 42 -7.07 -17.15 -15.03
C PRO A 42 -7.70 -16.04 -14.17
N LYS A 43 -8.48 -16.42 -13.15
CA LYS A 43 -9.09 -15.52 -12.17
C LYS A 43 -8.60 -15.76 -10.73
N GLN A 44 -7.57 -16.58 -10.57
CA GLN A 44 -6.95 -16.91 -9.30
C GLN A 44 -5.75 -15.97 -9.12
N LYS A 45 -5.81 -15.08 -8.12
CA LYS A 45 -4.72 -14.13 -7.83
C LYS A 45 -4.05 -14.54 -6.53
N LEU A 46 -2.73 -14.72 -6.56
CA LEU A 46 -1.96 -14.84 -5.32
C LEU A 46 -1.84 -13.45 -4.69
N VAL A 47 -2.46 -13.26 -3.53
CA VAL A 47 -2.31 -12.04 -2.75
C VAL A 47 -1.15 -12.26 -1.80
N SER A 48 -0.04 -11.58 -2.05
CA SER A 48 1.10 -11.51 -1.14
C SER A 48 1.44 -10.06 -0.82
N VAL A 49 1.27 -9.64 0.42
CA VAL A 49 1.66 -8.29 0.84
C VAL A 49 3.13 -8.31 1.23
N ASN A 50 3.99 -7.80 0.34
CA ASN A 50 5.38 -7.50 0.65
C ASN A 50 5.55 -6.02 0.98
N GLN A 51 4.84 -5.14 0.26
CA GLN A 51 4.90 -3.69 0.42
C GLN A 51 3.53 -3.05 0.19
N PHE A 52 3.19 -2.05 1.00
CA PHE A 52 1.99 -1.24 0.79
C PHE A 52 2.20 0.21 1.23
N LEU A 53 1.42 1.12 0.64
CA LEU A 53 1.41 2.54 0.97
C LEU A 53 0.39 2.80 2.06
N ALA A 54 0.80 3.41 3.16
CA ALA A 54 -0.09 3.84 4.22
C ALA A 54 -0.32 5.35 4.18
N ASN A 55 -1.60 5.72 4.25
CA ASN A 55 -2.01 7.10 4.49
C ASN A 55 -2.45 7.24 5.96
N PRO A 56 -1.63 7.85 6.83
CA PRO A 56 -2.01 8.00 8.22
C PRO A 56 -3.19 8.97 8.43
N TRP A 57 -3.53 9.80 7.43
CA TRP A 57 -4.58 10.82 7.53
C TRP A 57 -5.99 10.26 7.63
N SER A 58 -6.22 9.08 7.06
CA SER A 58 -7.49 8.38 7.22
C SER A 58 -7.27 7.27 8.24
N PHE A 59 -7.76 7.48 9.46
CA PHE A 59 -7.90 6.43 10.47
C PHE A 59 -8.76 5.23 10.01
N ARG A 60 -9.26 5.26 8.76
CA ARG A 60 -10.03 4.23 8.07
C ARG A 60 -9.43 3.78 6.73
N SER A 61 -8.27 4.26 6.30
CA SER A 61 -7.67 3.74 5.06
C SER A 61 -6.85 2.50 5.35
N ASP A 62 -7.24 1.38 4.74
CA ASP A 62 -6.57 0.07 4.83
C ASP A 62 -5.19 0.03 4.13
N GLY A 63 -4.62 1.20 3.81
CA GLY A 63 -3.49 1.33 2.92
C GLY A 63 -3.85 1.10 1.44
N GLY A 64 -2.93 1.42 0.55
CA GLY A 64 -3.01 1.19 -0.89
C GLY A 64 -1.94 0.22 -1.36
N SER A 65 -2.26 -0.61 -2.35
CA SER A 65 -1.24 -1.36 -3.07
C SER A 65 -0.29 -0.40 -3.79
N ILE A 66 0.98 -0.77 -3.90
CA ILE A 66 1.97 -0.07 -4.71
C ILE A 66 1.64 -0.09 -6.22
N ASP A 67 0.85 -1.08 -6.68
CA ASP A 67 0.46 -1.23 -8.08
C ASP A 67 -0.77 -0.38 -8.47
N LYS A 68 -1.41 0.24 -7.47
CA LYS A 68 -2.59 1.10 -7.66
C LYS A 68 -2.16 2.56 -7.62
N PRO A 69 -2.92 3.48 -8.25
CA PRO A 69 -2.63 4.90 -8.14
C PRO A 69 -2.54 5.32 -6.67
N CYS A 70 -1.53 6.14 -6.36
CA CYS A 70 -1.32 6.66 -5.01
C CYS A 70 -2.51 7.52 -4.58
N PHE A 71 -2.77 7.55 -3.27
CA PHE A 71 -3.74 8.48 -2.68
C PHE A 71 -3.29 9.94 -2.86
N THR A 72 -4.24 10.86 -2.71
CA THR A 72 -4.00 12.31 -2.82
C THR A 72 -2.93 12.78 -1.84
N LEU A 73 -1.85 13.32 -2.39
CA LEU A 73 -0.78 13.94 -1.61
C LEU A 73 -1.22 15.33 -1.15
N ILE A 74 -1.20 15.57 0.16
CA ILE A 74 -1.55 16.87 0.76
C ILE A 74 -0.29 17.66 1.10
N ALA A 75 -0.37 19.00 1.11
CA ALA A 75 0.77 19.85 1.47
C ALA A 75 1.19 19.75 2.94
N ARG A 76 0.30 19.27 3.84
CA ARG A 76 0.54 19.11 5.28
C ARG A 76 1.18 17.76 5.63
N MET A 77 2.28 17.44 4.94
CA MET A 77 3.06 16.20 5.18
C MET A 77 3.93 16.28 6.45
N ASP A 78 4.02 17.44 7.09
CA ASP A 78 4.71 17.65 8.36
C ASP A 78 4.03 16.93 9.52
N LYS A 79 2.69 16.90 9.51
CA LYS A 79 1.89 16.23 10.56
C LYS A 79 1.61 14.77 10.26
N MET A 80 1.36 14.44 8.99
CA MET A 80 0.98 13.10 8.57
C MET A 80 1.60 12.78 7.20
N PRO A 81 2.88 12.37 7.19
CA PRO A 81 3.57 12.00 5.97
C PRO A 81 3.09 10.64 5.44
N PRO A 82 3.09 10.43 4.12
CA PRO A 82 2.83 9.12 3.53
C PRO A 82 3.95 8.13 3.86
N TYR A 83 3.59 6.92 4.26
CA TYR A 83 4.55 5.87 4.64
C TYR A 83 4.53 4.72 3.64
N LEU A 84 5.72 4.20 3.34
CA LEU A 84 5.90 2.89 2.73
C LEU A 84 6.17 1.88 3.85
N ILE A 85 5.34 0.85 3.90
CA ILE A 85 5.47 -0.24 4.86
C ILE A 85 5.94 -1.47 4.08
N SER A 86 7.03 -2.07 4.54
CA SER A 86 7.63 -3.26 3.94
C SER A 86 7.76 -4.35 5.00
N THR A 87 7.33 -5.56 4.68
CA THR A 87 7.52 -6.72 5.54
C THR A 87 8.78 -7.47 5.11
N GLU A 88 9.68 -7.71 6.05
CA GLU A 88 10.85 -8.58 5.86
C GLU A 88 10.50 -9.96 6.40
N ARG A 89 10.69 -10.99 5.57
CA ARG A 89 10.33 -12.38 5.90
C ARG A 89 11.57 -13.22 6.14
N GLY A 90 11.47 -14.15 7.07
CA GLY A 90 12.56 -15.05 7.45
C GLY A 90 12.27 -15.81 8.74
N ILE A 91 13.22 -16.68 9.12
CA ILE A 91 13.15 -17.48 10.35
C ILE A 91 14.07 -16.78 11.36
N GLY A 92 13.54 -15.87 12.20
CA GLY A 92 14.45 -14.97 12.92
C GLY A 92 13.96 -14.23 14.16
N ILE A 93 12.84 -14.62 14.79
CA ILE A 93 12.40 -13.95 16.03
C ILE A 93 12.49 -14.90 17.21
N ALA A 94 13.42 -14.61 18.12
CA ALA A 94 13.52 -15.25 19.42
C ALA A 94 12.59 -14.57 20.44
N VAL A 95 11.73 -15.36 21.08
CA VAL A 95 10.89 -14.94 22.21
C VAL A 95 11.70 -15.14 23.48
N TYR A 96 11.90 -14.08 24.27
CA TYR A 96 12.65 -14.17 25.52
C TYR A 96 11.72 -14.11 26.72
N GLU A 97 12.09 -14.76 27.82
CA GLU A 97 11.27 -14.75 29.05
C GLU A 97 11.18 -13.36 29.68
N SER A 98 12.18 -12.50 29.46
CA SER A 98 12.22 -11.10 29.92
C SER A 98 11.23 -10.17 29.23
N ASP A 99 10.66 -10.58 28.09
CA ASP A 99 9.73 -9.74 27.32
C ASP A 99 8.39 -9.54 28.05
N SER A 100 7.77 -8.39 27.84
CA SER A 100 6.43 -8.13 28.37
C SER A 100 5.42 -9.15 27.80
N PRO A 101 4.33 -9.47 28.53
CA PRO A 101 3.30 -10.40 28.04
C PRO A 101 2.73 -10.01 26.66
N MET A 102 2.67 -8.71 26.34
CA MET A 102 2.20 -8.23 25.04
C MET A 102 3.28 -8.40 23.96
N THR A 103 4.55 -8.12 24.28
CA THR A 103 5.68 -8.29 23.36
C THR A 103 5.85 -9.75 22.97
N LYS A 104 5.65 -10.69 23.90
CA LYS A 104 5.67 -12.14 23.62
C LYS A 104 4.61 -12.52 22.58
N LYS A 105 3.36 -12.08 22.77
CA LYS A 105 2.26 -12.32 21.80
C LYS A 105 2.57 -11.77 20.41
N VAL A 106 3.17 -10.58 20.31
CA VAL A 106 3.56 -10.00 19.02
C VAL A 106 4.69 -10.80 18.39
N LYS A 107 5.72 -11.19 19.15
CA LYS A 107 6.83 -12.00 18.64
C LYS A 107 6.39 -13.41 18.21
N GLU A 108 5.47 -14.03 18.96
CA GLU A 108 4.83 -15.30 18.59
C GLU A 108 4.05 -15.16 17.28
N PHE A 109 3.26 -14.09 17.12
CA PHE A 109 2.57 -13.78 15.88
C PHE A 109 3.58 -13.63 14.73
N MET A 110 4.59 -12.79 14.89
CA MET A 110 5.60 -12.57 13.85
C MET A 110 6.35 -13.87 13.48
N ALA A 111 6.69 -14.70 14.47
CA ALA A 111 7.30 -16.02 14.26
C ALA A 111 6.37 -16.99 13.49
N MET A 112 5.06 -17.02 13.81
CA MET A 112 4.08 -17.84 13.10
C MET A 112 3.94 -17.45 11.64
N TYR A 113 3.98 -16.16 11.31
CA TYR A 113 3.85 -15.66 9.93
C TYR A 113 5.19 -15.52 9.20
N GLY A 114 6.30 -15.94 9.83
CA GLY A 114 7.64 -15.81 9.25
C GLY A 114 8.02 -14.35 8.95
N ILE A 115 7.47 -13.40 9.72
CA ILE A 115 7.82 -11.98 9.65
C ILE A 115 8.99 -11.77 10.59
N VAL A 116 10.09 -11.22 10.09
CA VAL A 116 11.27 -10.88 10.92
C VAL A 116 11.19 -9.43 11.36
N ASP A 117 10.83 -8.53 10.44
CA ASP A 117 10.76 -7.10 10.71
C ASP A 117 9.69 -6.43 9.84
N ILE A 118 9.11 -5.35 10.36
CA ILE A 118 8.16 -4.50 9.63
C ILE A 118 8.78 -3.12 9.54
N LYS A 119 9.37 -2.82 8.38
CA LYS A 119 10.04 -1.56 8.12
C LYS A 119 9.02 -0.52 7.66
N MET A 120 8.99 0.61 8.37
CA MET A 120 8.16 1.75 8.04
C MET A 120 9.07 2.95 7.73
N ARG A 121 8.91 3.56 6.55
CA ARG A 121 9.63 4.79 6.20
C ARG A 121 8.75 5.79 5.48
N MET A 122 9.03 7.07 5.64
CA MET A 122 8.39 8.12 4.84
C MET A 122 8.85 8.05 3.38
N LEU A 123 7.99 8.50 2.46
CA LEU A 123 8.38 8.70 1.07
C LEU A 123 9.40 9.84 0.92
N LYS A 124 10.36 9.63 0.04
CA LYS A 124 11.40 10.62 -0.32
C LYS A 124 10.84 11.63 -1.32
N ILE A 125 11.46 12.80 -1.40
CA ILE A 125 11.05 13.87 -2.33
C ILE A 125 11.09 13.39 -3.78
N ALA A 126 12.10 12.61 -4.18
CA ALA A 126 12.17 12.02 -5.51
C ALA A 126 10.99 11.07 -5.81
N GLU A 127 10.51 10.32 -4.82
CA GLU A 127 9.36 9.42 -4.96
C GLU A 127 8.06 10.23 -5.07
N LEU A 128 7.91 11.27 -4.24
CA LEU A 128 6.76 12.18 -4.28
C LEU A 128 6.68 12.93 -5.62
N LYS A 129 7.82 13.36 -6.17
CA LYS A 129 7.90 13.96 -7.51
C LYS A 129 7.36 13.01 -8.59
N ARG A 130 7.82 11.75 -8.56
CA ARG A 130 7.40 10.73 -9.54
C ARG A 130 5.91 10.44 -9.43
N ILE A 131 5.35 10.38 -8.21
CA ILE A 131 3.91 10.19 -7.99
C ILE A 131 3.09 11.31 -8.63
N MET A 132 3.56 12.56 -8.58
CA MET A 132 2.87 13.71 -9.17
C MET A 132 3.14 13.88 -10.68
N GLY A 133 3.90 12.97 -11.30
CA GLY A 133 4.21 13.02 -12.72
C GLY A 133 5.25 14.08 -13.10
N PHE A 134 6.02 14.61 -12.14
CA PHE A 134 7.09 15.55 -12.46
C PHE A 134 8.19 14.86 -13.29
N PRO A 135 8.74 15.54 -14.31
CA PRO A 135 9.92 15.07 -15.03
C PRO A 135 11.09 14.77 -14.09
N GLU A 136 11.96 13.82 -14.46
CA GLU A 136 13.09 13.43 -13.62
C GLU A 136 14.06 14.60 -13.39
N ASP A 137 14.26 15.41 -14.42
CA ASP A 137 15.10 16.62 -14.46
C ASP A 137 14.50 17.85 -13.73
N TYR A 138 13.22 17.79 -13.34
CA TYR A 138 12.57 18.92 -12.68
C TYR A 138 13.09 19.16 -11.25
N THR A 139 13.80 20.25 -11.00
CA THR A 139 14.40 20.51 -9.68
C THR A 139 13.57 21.49 -8.87
N LEU A 140 13.15 21.07 -7.67
CA LEU A 140 12.50 21.95 -6.70
C LEU A 140 13.57 22.65 -5.86
N ILE A 141 13.54 23.98 -5.85
CA ILE A 141 14.46 24.81 -5.07
C ILE A 141 13.82 25.10 -3.70
N GLY A 142 14.63 25.12 -2.64
CA GLY A 142 14.20 25.42 -1.27
C GLY A 142 14.48 24.28 -0.29
N THR A 143 13.99 24.44 0.94
CA THR A 143 14.14 23.45 2.02
C THR A 143 13.28 22.20 1.78
N GLN A 144 13.59 21.07 2.43
CA GLN A 144 12.80 19.85 2.29
C GLN A 144 11.31 20.04 2.65
N ALA A 145 11.02 20.91 3.62
CA ALA A 145 9.64 21.20 4.02
C ALA A 145 8.89 21.99 2.94
N GLU A 146 9.54 22.99 2.33
CA GLU A 146 8.97 23.76 1.22
C GLU A 146 8.75 22.90 -0.01
N GLN A 147 9.72 22.05 -0.35
CA GLN A 147 9.58 21.12 -1.49
C GLN A 147 8.37 20.19 -1.29
N LYS A 148 8.19 19.60 -0.10
CA LYS A 148 7.01 18.78 0.21
C LYS A 148 5.71 19.57 0.13
N LYS A 149 5.70 20.82 0.60
CA LYS A 149 4.56 21.72 0.51
C LYS A 149 4.19 22.06 -0.94
N PHE A 150 5.19 22.32 -1.79
CA PHE A 150 4.96 22.58 -3.22
C PHE A 150 4.39 21.37 -3.93
N ILE A 151 4.94 20.17 -3.68
CA ILE A 151 4.44 18.94 -4.28
C ILE A 151 2.98 18.68 -3.85
N GLY A 152 2.68 18.82 -2.56
CA GLY A 152 1.31 18.57 -2.05
C GLY A 152 0.27 19.64 -2.40
N ASN A 153 0.68 20.80 -2.92
CA ASN A 153 -0.22 21.83 -3.47
C ASN A 153 -0.31 21.78 -5.00
N ALA A 154 0.58 21.04 -5.67
CA ALA A 154 0.59 20.93 -7.12
C ALA A 154 -0.55 20.03 -7.60
N VAL A 155 -0.93 20.20 -8.86
CA VAL A 155 -1.78 19.26 -9.59
C VAL A 155 -0.88 18.23 -10.27
N GLU A 156 -1.36 16.99 -10.41
CA GLU A 156 -0.64 15.95 -11.14
C GLU A 156 -0.42 16.38 -12.60
N VAL A 157 0.82 16.23 -13.07
CA VAL A 157 1.30 16.85 -14.32
C VAL A 157 0.67 16.22 -15.56
N ASN A 158 0.49 14.89 -15.58
CA ASN A 158 -0.08 14.21 -16.74
C ASN A 158 -1.56 14.56 -16.93
N MET A 159 -2.32 14.64 -15.83
CA MET A 159 -3.72 15.05 -15.83
C MET A 159 -3.86 16.48 -16.34
N SER A 160 -3.00 17.38 -15.87
CA SER A 160 -2.97 18.77 -16.34
C SER A 160 -2.70 18.84 -17.85
N ARG A 161 -1.74 18.04 -18.35
CA ARG A 161 -1.41 17.97 -19.78
C ARG A 161 -2.59 17.47 -20.62
N VAL A 162 -3.21 16.36 -20.24
CA VAL A 162 -4.35 15.77 -20.97
C VAL A 162 -5.56 16.72 -21.00
N LEU A 163 -5.82 17.44 -19.91
CA LEU A 163 -6.87 18.46 -19.86
C LEU A 163 -6.60 19.62 -20.84
N CYS A 164 -5.37 20.11 -20.89
CA CYS A 164 -4.98 21.14 -21.85
C CYS A 164 -5.08 20.67 -23.30
N GLU A 165 -4.63 19.45 -23.61
CA GLU A 165 -4.74 18.85 -24.95
C GLU A 165 -6.21 18.70 -25.37
N ALA A 166 -7.08 18.21 -24.47
CA ALA A 166 -8.50 18.06 -24.73
C ALA A 166 -9.20 19.42 -24.97
N LEU A 167 -8.84 20.44 -24.19
CA LEU A 167 -9.36 21.79 -24.35
C LEU A 167 -8.93 22.38 -25.71
N TYR A 168 -7.65 22.23 -26.07
CA TYR A 168 -7.13 22.70 -27.35
C TYR A 168 -7.84 22.03 -28.54
N MET A 169 -8.02 20.71 -28.52
CA MET A 169 -8.76 19.99 -29.56
C MET A 169 -10.20 20.48 -29.71
N LYS A 170 -10.85 20.87 -28.59
CA LYS A 170 -12.20 21.41 -28.63
C LYS A 170 -12.22 22.82 -29.24
N LEU A 171 -11.27 23.68 -28.87
CA LEU A 171 -11.16 25.03 -29.44
C LEU A 171 -10.91 25.01 -30.95
N GLN A 172 -10.06 24.09 -31.43
CA GLN A 172 -9.79 23.91 -32.86
C GLN A 172 -11.00 23.44 -33.68
N LYS A 173 -12.01 22.82 -33.05
CA LYS A 173 -13.24 22.38 -33.73
C LYS A 173 -14.32 23.47 -33.79
N VAL A 174 -14.17 24.53 -33.00
CA VAL A 174 -15.12 25.63 -32.89
C VAL A 174 -14.66 26.84 -33.70
N ALA A 175 -13.36 26.93 -34.01
CA ALA A 175 -12.78 27.84 -34.99
C ALA A 175 -12.98 27.31 -36.42
#